data_AF-A0A1G8S9Z9-F1
#
_entry.id   AF-A0A1G8S9Z9-F1
#
_cell.length_a   1.000
_cell.length_b   1.000
_cell.length_c   1.000
_cell.angle_alpha   90.00
_cell.angle_beta   90.00
_cell.angle_gamma   90.00
#
_symmetry.space_group_name_H-M   'P 1'
#
loop_
_entity.id
_entity.type
_entity.pdbx_description
1 polymer ?
#
loop_
_entity_poly.entity_id
_entity_poly.type
_entity_poly.pdbx_seq_one_letter_code
_entity_poly.pdbx_strand_id
1 'polypeptide(L)' 'MVKEVVNNQELHMIKAKNSAQLQTELYKVLNFYGNNGTEYALITQVKPLNDHKFIVIIDINKLQK' A
#
# COMPACT_ATOMS: atom_id res chain seq x y z
N MET A 1 8.39 -13.32 -28.00
CA MET A 1 7.40 -13.39 -26.90
C MET A 1 7.70 -12.24 -25.96
N VAL A 2 6.84 -11.23 -25.90
CA VAL A 2 7.01 -10.10 -24.97
C VAL A 2 6.50 -10.58 -23.61
N LYS A 3 7.37 -10.61 -22.59
CA LYS A 3 6.92 -10.85 -21.21
C LYS A 3 6.08 -9.64 -20.80
N GLU A 4 4.78 -9.84 -20.61
CA GLU A 4 3.96 -8.87 -19.89
C GLU A 4 4.54 -8.69 -18.48
N VAL A 5 4.96 -7.47 -18.18
CA VAL A 5 5.33 -7.10 -16.82
C VAL A 5 4.01 -6.85 -16.09
N VAL A 6 3.55 -7.86 -15.34
CA VAL A 6 2.40 -7.68 -14.44
C VAL A 6 2.86 -6.76 -13.31
N ASN A 7 2.40 -5.52 -13.32
CA ASN A 7 2.65 -4.60 -12.23
C ASN A 7 1.68 -4.90 -11.08
N ASN A 8 2.17 -5.60 -10.06
CA ASN A 8 1.41 -5.95 -8.86
C ASN A 8 1.42 -4.84 -7.79
N GLN A 9 1.86 -3.62 -8.14
CA GLN A 9 1.96 -2.53 -7.19
C GLN A 9 0.79 -1.55 -7.29
N GLU A 10 0.24 -1.20 -6.14
CA GLU A 10 -0.77 -0.15 -5.98
C GLU A 10 -0.24 1.01 -5.15
N LEU A 11 -0.76 2.21 -5.43
CA LEU A 11 -0.34 3.46 -4.79
C LEU A 11 -1.49 4.04 -3.95
N HIS A 12 -1.21 4.34 -2.70
CA HIS A 12 -2.15 4.98 -1.77
C HIS A 12 -1.57 6.28 -1.25
N MET A 13 -2.41 7.31 -1.11
CA MET A 13 -2.02 8.57 -0.49
C MET A 13 -2.67 8.70 0.88
N ILE A 14 -1.86 8.88 1.92
CA ILE A 14 -2.33 9.06 3.29
C ILE A 14 -1.89 10.40 3.86
N LYS A 15 -2.59 10.86 4.90
CA LYS A 15 -2.26 12.09 5.63
C LYS A 15 -2.04 11.78 7.11
N ALA A 16 -0.95 12.28 7.67
CA ALA A 16 -0.66 12.13 9.09
C ALA A 16 0.05 13.35 9.64
N LYS A 17 -0.31 13.79 10.86
CA LYS A 17 0.32 14.93 11.54
C LYS A 17 1.38 14.53 12.55
N ASN A 18 1.48 13.23 12.88
CA ASN A 18 2.45 12.67 13.79
C ASN A 18 2.60 11.16 13.53
N SER A 19 3.59 10.54 14.17
CA SER A 19 3.91 9.12 13.98
C SER A 19 2.77 8.17 14.36
N ALA A 20 1.98 8.50 15.40
CA ALA A 20 0.84 7.69 15.82
C ALA A 20 -0.29 7.69 14.78
N GLN A 21 -0.57 8.86 14.18
CA GLN A 21 -1.51 8.96 13.06
C GLN A 21 -0.98 8.25 11.82
N LEU A 22 0.32 8.38 11.52
CA LEU A 22 0.93 7.69 10.38
C LEU A 22 0.75 6.18 10.50
N GLN A 23 1.05 5.61 11.67
CA GLN A 23 0.85 4.19 11.93
C GLN A 23 -0.62 3.77 11.77
N THR A 24 -1.55 4.58 12.29
CA THR A 24 -2.99 4.32 12.17
C THR A 24 -3.44 4.30 10.70
N GLU A 25 -3.00 5.26 9.90
CA GLU A 25 -3.35 5.32 8.48
C GLU A 25 -2.73 4.17 7.67
N LEU A 26 -1.50 3.75 7.99
CA LEU A 26 -0.88 2.57 7.34
C LEU A 26 -1.67 1.28 7.63
N TYR A 27 -2.16 1.10 8.87
CA TYR A 27 -3.03 -0.04 9.19
C TYR A 27 -4.37 0.01 8.45
N LYS A 28 -4.97 1.19 8.27
CA LYS A 28 -6.20 1.33 7.47
C LYS A 28 -5.98 0.90 6.03
N VAL A 29 -4.84 1.27 5.43
CA VAL A 29 -4.48 0.82 4.07
C VAL A 29 -4.39 -0.70 4.02
N LEU A 30 -3.67 -1.35 4.94
CA LEU A 30 -3.58 -2.82 4.96
C LEU A 30 -4.95 -3.50 5.18
N ASN A 31 -5.75 -2.98 6.12
CA ASN A 31 -7.09 -3.52 6.39
C ASN A 31 -8.02 -3.41 5.18
N PHE A 32 -7.91 -2.35 4.37
CA PHE A 32 -8.67 -2.23 3.13
C PHE A 32 -8.41 -3.40 2.19
N TYR A 33 -7.15 -3.82 2.02
CA TYR A 33 -6.82 -4.97 1.18
C TYR A 33 -7.28 -6.30 1.77
N GLY A 34 -7.10 -6.49 3.08
CA GLY A 34 -7.58 -7.68 3.77
C GLY A 34 -9.10 -7.86 3.61
N ASN A 35 -9.87 -6.77 3.74
CA ASN A 35 -11.32 -6.78 3.56
C ASN A 35 -11.77 -7.01 2.11
N ASN A 36 -10.92 -6.69 1.13
CA ASN A 36 -11.18 -6.88 -0.29
C ASN A 36 -10.68 -8.23 -0.83
N GLY A 37 -10.38 -9.20 0.05
CA GLY A 37 -9.93 -10.54 -0.33
C GLY A 37 -8.49 -10.60 -0.85
N THR A 38 -7.70 -9.55 -0.61
CA THR A 38 -6.26 -9.53 -0.91
C THR A 38 -5.49 -9.89 0.35
N GLU A 39 -5.30 -11.20 0.55
CA GLU A 39 -4.72 -11.78 1.76
C GLU A 39 -3.23 -11.41 1.96
N TYR A 40 -2.52 -11.08 0.88
CA TYR A 40 -1.08 -10.79 0.88
C TYR A 40 -0.75 -9.41 0.31
N ALA A 41 -1.39 -8.36 0.84
CA ALA A 41 -0.98 -6.98 0.60
C ALA A 41 0.12 -6.55 1.56
N LEU A 42 1.23 -6.05 1.04
CA LEU A 42 2.37 -5.62 1.83
C LEU A 42 2.78 -4.18 1.48
N ILE A 43 2.94 -3.33 2.49
CA ILE A 43 3.56 -2.02 2.30
C ILE A 43 5.05 -2.24 2.01
N THR A 44 5.47 -1.94 0.79
CA THR A 44 6.88 -2.05 0.39
C THR A 44 7.63 -0.74 0.58
N GLN A 45 6.97 0.40 0.42
CA GLN A 45 7.58 1.71 0.58
C GLN A 45 6.58 2.73 1.12
N VAL A 46 7.07 3.65 1.95
CA VAL A 46 6.35 4.85 2.39
C VAL A 46 7.25 6.05 2.10
N LYS A 47 6.83 6.94 1.20
CA LYS A 47 7.60 8.13 0.83
C LYS A 47 6.86 9.39 1.27
N PRO A 48 7.50 10.31 2.01
CA PRO A 48 6.91 11.61 2.29
C PRO A 48 6.81 12.42 0.99
N LEU A 49 5.64 13.00 0.73
CA LEU A 49 5.44 14.01 -0.30
C LEU A 49 5.64 15.41 0.29
N ASN A 50 5.23 15.60 1.54
CA ASN A 50 5.49 16.77 2.38
C ASN A 50 5.29 16.38 3.86
N ASP A 51 5.40 17.35 4.77
CA ASP A 51 5.30 17.16 6.23
C ASP A 51 4.05 16.40 6.72
N HIS A 52 3.00 16.35 5.90
CA HIS A 52 1.70 15.78 6.29
C HIS A 52 1.14 14.75 5.31
N LYS A 53 1.80 14.51 4.17
CA LYS A 53 1.29 13.63 3.10
C LYS A 53 2.34 12.58 2.75
N PHE A 54 1.89 11.34 2.59
CA PHE A 54 2.76 10.21 2.28
C PHE A 54 2.16 9.40 1.13
N ILE A 55 3.04 8.95 0.23
CA ILE A 55 2.73 7.94 -0.78
C ILE A 55 3.11 6.58 -0.19
N VAL A 56 2.17 5.66 -0.17
CA VAL A 56 2.32 4.29 0.29
C VAL A 56 2.25 3.38 -0.93
N ILE A 57 3.30 2.61 -1.15
CA ILE A 57 3.38 1.63 -2.24
C ILE A 57 3.08 0.26 -1.65
N ILE A 58 2.06 -0.40 -2.19
CA ILE A 58 1.59 -1.71 -1.78
C ILE A 58 1.95 -2.72 -2.85
N ASP A 59 2.54 -3.83 -2.48
CA ASP A 59 2.70 -4.98 -3.35
C ASP A 59 1.58 -5.99 -3.07
N ILE A 60 0.97 -6.51 -4.13
CA ILE A 60 -0.19 -7.38 -4.07
C ILE A 60 0.16 -8.69 -4.76
N ASN A 61 0.38 -9.73 -3.95
CA ASN A 61 0.53 -11.07 -4.48
C ASN A 61 -0.84 -11.75 -4.61
N LYS A 62 -1.39 -11.75 -5.83
CA LYS A 62 -2.52 -12.62 -6.18
C LYS A 62 -1.96 -14.02 -6.45
N LEU A 63 -2.29 -14.98 -5.59
CA LEU A 63 -2.06 -16.41 -5.90
C LEU A 63 -2.83 -16.72 -7.19
N GLN A 64 -2.10 -17.00 -8.28
CA GLN A 64 -2.69 -17.56 -9.50
C GLN A 64 -3.19 -18.96 -9.14
N LYS A 65 -4.52 -19.13 -9.08
CA LYS A 65 -5.16 -20.45 -8.99
C LYS A 65 -5.15 -21.13 -10.35
#